data_AF-A0A7V1BVQ6-F1
#
_entry.id   AF-A0A7V1BVQ6-F1
#
_cell.length_a   1.000
_cell.length_b   1.000
_cell.length_c   1.000
_cell.angle_alpha   90.00
_cell.angle_beta   90.00
_cell.angle_gamma   90.00
#
_symmetry.space_group_name_H-M   'P 1'
#
loop_
_entity.id
_entity.type
_entity.pdbx_description
1 polymer ?
#
loop_
_entity_poly.entity_id
_entity_poly.type
_entity_poly.pdbx_seq_one_letter_code
_entity_poly.pdbx_strand_id
1 'polypeptide(L)'
;MKHNTLKYKEIKALQHIRNLVMHYGRMPSVRELMNALGYRSPRSAMVMMRQLIDKGFLEKKADGGLRFIKDLSGTTASAQTIDVPLVGCVSCGVPILADENIEAMIPVSTDLARGSHKYFFLRAQGDSMNDAGINDGDLVLIRQQRTAENNDIVVALINNEAT
;
A
#
# COMPACT_ATOMS: atom_id res chain seq x y z
N MET A 1 24.73 17.39 -8.31
CA MET A 1 23.39 17.11 -7.72
C MET A 1 23.61 16.28 -6.46
N LYS A 2 23.26 16.80 -5.26
CA LYS A 2 23.52 16.07 -4.00
C LYS A 2 22.60 14.85 -3.94
N HIS A 3 23.17 13.65 -3.87
CA HIS A 3 22.42 12.44 -3.59
C HIS A 3 21.73 12.61 -2.24
N ASN A 4 20.40 12.68 -2.25
CA ASN A 4 19.59 12.98 -1.09
C ASN A 4 19.34 11.69 -0.28
N THR A 5 20.44 11.07 0.17
CA THR A 5 20.40 9.79 0.87
C THR A 5 19.75 9.97 2.25
N LEU A 6 18.67 9.23 2.47
CA LEU A 6 17.99 9.20 3.76
C LEU A 6 18.80 8.38 4.77
N LYS A 7 18.93 8.91 5.99
CA LYS A 7 19.47 8.18 7.14
C LYS A 7 18.40 7.25 7.70
N TYR A 8 18.81 6.16 8.36
CA TYR A 8 17.89 5.19 8.98
C TYR A 8 16.77 5.83 9.82
N LYS A 9 17.10 6.83 10.65
CA LYS A 9 16.12 7.53 11.49
C LYS A 9 15.11 8.34 10.68
N GLU A 10 15.52 8.91 9.54
CA GLU A 10 14.65 9.67 8.63
C GLU A 10 13.70 8.74 7.86
N ILE A 11 14.20 7.57 7.44
CA ILE A 11 13.38 6.52 6.82
C ILE A 11 12.28 6.07 7.78
N LYS A 12 12.65 5.75 9.03
CA LYS A 12 11.68 5.40 10.08
C LYS A 12 10.67 6.51 10.32
N ALA A 13 11.12 7.76 10.38
CA ALA A 13 10.23 8.91 10.52
C ALA A 13 9.21 9.00 9.38
N LEU A 14 9.64 8.88 8.12
CA LEU A 14 8.75 8.90 6.97
C LEU A 14 7.76 7.71 6.96
N GLN A 15 8.20 6.52 7.35
CA GLN A 15 7.34 5.34 7.51
C GLN A 15 6.25 5.57 8.55
N HIS A 16 6.62 6.07 9.73
CA HIS A 16 5.63 6.40 10.77
C HIS A 16 4.66 7.48 10.33
N ILE A 17 5.12 8.55 9.69
CA ILE A 17 4.25 9.61 9.17
C ILE A 17 3.28 9.04 8.13
N ARG A 18 3.76 8.18 7.22
CA ARG A 18 2.90 7.54 6.21
C ARG A 18 1.82 6.69 6.86
N ASN A 19 2.19 5.81 7.79
CA ASN A 19 1.24 4.92 8.45
C ASN A 19 0.17 5.73 9.20
N LEU A 20 0.56 6.83 9.86
CA LEU A 20 -0.38 7.72 10.54
C LEU A 20 -1.33 8.42 9.56
N VAL A 21 -0.84 8.88 8.40
CA VAL A 21 -1.70 9.47 7.37
C VAL A 21 -2.67 8.44 6.81
N MET A 22 -2.23 7.21 6.55
CA MET A 22 -3.10 6.14 6.05
C MET A 22 -4.19 5.74 7.06
N HIS A 23 -3.87 5.69 8.35
CA HIS A 23 -4.83 5.30 9.39
C HIS A 23 -5.79 6.42 9.79
N TYR A 24 -5.32 7.67 9.87
CA TYR A 24 -6.12 8.78 10.42
C TYR A 24 -6.58 9.79 9.36
N GLY A 25 -6.16 9.63 8.10
CA GLY A 25 -6.50 10.55 7.00
C GLY A 25 -5.90 11.96 7.14
N ARG A 26 -5.00 12.19 8.11
CA ARG A 26 -4.38 13.50 8.36
C ARG A 26 -2.90 13.38 8.71
N MET A 27 -2.16 14.47 8.50
CA MET A 27 -0.76 14.55 8.94
C MET A 27 -0.65 14.50 10.47
N PRO A 28 0.37 13.82 11.01
CA PRO A 28 0.63 13.81 12.43
C PRO A 28 1.18 15.15 12.90
N SER A 29 0.79 15.52 14.12
CA SER A 29 1.35 16.65 14.85
C SER A 29 2.79 16.36 15.32
N VAL A 30 3.49 17.40 15.75
CA VAL A 30 4.84 17.29 16.35
C VAL A 30 4.84 16.33 17.54
N ARG A 31 3.78 16.33 18.35
CA ARG A 31 3.64 15.46 19.53
C ARG A 31 3.39 14.00 19.14
N GLU A 32 2.53 13.76 18.14
CA GLU A 32 2.30 12.40 17.62
C GLU A 32 3.58 11.82 17.01
N LEU A 33 4.33 12.61 16.23
CA LEU A 33 5.60 12.18 15.68
C LEU A 33 6.66 11.95 16.76
N MET A 34 6.72 12.80 17.78
CA MET A 34 7.61 12.63 18.94
C MET A 34 7.36 11.28 19.63
N ASN A 35 6.10 10.96 19.91
CA ASN A 35 5.71 9.70 20.53
C ASN A 35 6.02 8.52 19.62
N ALA A 36 5.69 8.61 18.33
CA ALA A 36 5.94 7.54 17.35
C ALA A 36 7.43 7.22 17.18
N LEU A 37 8.30 8.22 17.29
CA LEU A 37 9.76 8.06 17.17
C LEU A 37 10.48 7.83 18.51
N GLY A 38 9.75 7.77 19.62
CA GLY A 38 10.33 7.60 20.96
C GLY A 38 11.23 8.76 21.39
N TYR A 39 10.99 9.98 20.89
CA TYR A 39 11.76 11.15 21.29
C TYR A 39 11.26 11.72 22.62
N ARG A 40 12.20 12.10 23.50
CA ARG A 40 11.88 12.71 24.80
C ARG A 40 11.60 14.21 24.73
N SER A 41 11.87 14.85 23.59
CA SER A 41 11.72 16.29 23.40
C SER A 41 10.96 16.61 22.12
N PRO A 42 9.97 17.52 22.17
CA PRO A 42 9.29 18.04 20.99
C PRO A 42 10.26 18.67 19.99
N ARG A 43 11.38 19.22 20.49
CA ARG A 43 12.41 19.85 19.66
C ARG A 43 13.10 18.84 18.75
N SER A 44 13.32 17.61 19.22
CA SER A 44 13.91 16.55 18.39
C SER A 44 12.99 16.15 17.23
N ALA A 45 11.67 16.09 17.48
CA ALA A 45 10.69 15.82 16.44
C ALA A 45 10.62 16.98 15.42
N MET A 46 10.67 18.23 15.88
CA MET A 46 10.73 19.40 14.98
C MET A 46 11.99 19.41 14.11
N VAL A 47 13.15 19.07 14.67
CA VAL A 47 14.40 18.96 13.90
C VAL A 47 14.28 17.87 12.84
N MET A 48 13.70 16.71 13.18
CA MET A 48 13.47 15.65 12.21
C MET A 48 12.54 16.10 11.08
N MET A 49 11.42 16.75 11.40
CA MET A 49 10.53 17.30 10.38
C MET A 49 11.24 18.29 9.47
N ARG A 50 12.03 19.20 10.05
CA ARG A 50 12.80 20.18 9.28
C ARG A 50 13.78 19.51 8.33
N GLN A 51 14.48 18.48 8.78
CA GLN A 51 15.39 17.69 7.94
C GLN A 51 14.66 17.02 6.78
N LEU A 52 13.46 16.48 7.00
CA LEU A 52 12.64 15.88 5.94
C LEU A 52 12.12 16.93 4.94
N ILE A 53 11.84 18.16 5.40
CA ILE A 53 11.45 19.29 4.54
C ILE A 53 12.64 19.79 3.71
N ASP A 54 13.80 20.01 4.35
CA ASP A 54 15.01 20.48 3.67
C ASP A 54 15.48 19.47 2.60
N LYS A 55 15.20 18.18 2.82
CA LYS A 55 15.44 17.09 1.87
C LYS A 55 14.33 16.93 0.82
N GLY A 56 13.25 17.71 0.89
CA GLY A 56 12.15 17.70 -0.08
C GLY A 56 11.27 16.44 -0.05
N PHE A 57 11.20 15.72 1.08
CA PHE A 57 10.23 14.64 1.27
C PHE A 57 8.90 15.17 1.82
N LEU A 58 8.95 16.25 2.59
CA LEU A 58 7.79 16.94 3.13
C LEU A 58 7.75 18.40 2.69
N GLU A 59 6.56 18.95 2.50
CA GLU A 59 6.32 20.37 2.28
C GLU A 59 5.46 20.93 3.41
N LYS A 60 5.70 22.20 3.76
CA LYS A 60 4.80 22.96 4.62
C LYS A 60 3.78 23.69 3.73
N LYS A 61 2.50 23.41 3.93
CA LYS A 61 1.39 24.10 3.29
C LYS A 61 1.23 25.52 3.84
N ALA A 62 0.53 26.36 3.09
CA ALA A 62 0.21 27.74 3.48
C ALA A 62 -0.65 27.81 4.77
N ASP A 63 -1.46 26.78 5.03
CA ASP A 63 -2.28 26.62 6.24
C ASP A 63 -1.48 26.17 7.48
N GLY A 64 -0.17 25.94 7.33
CA GLY A 64 0.70 25.44 8.40
C GLY A 64 0.75 23.93 8.53
N GLY A 65 -0.05 23.19 7.75
CA GLY A 65 -0.02 21.73 7.65
C GLY A 65 1.18 21.20 6.87
N LEU A 66 1.37 19.88 6.89
CA LEU A 66 2.42 19.20 6.12
C LEU A 66 1.82 18.40 4.95
N ARG A 67 2.61 18.15 3.91
CA ARG A 67 2.27 17.25 2.79
C ARG A 67 3.51 16.45 2.37
N PHE A 68 3.32 15.21 1.89
CA PHE A 68 4.39 14.48 1.22
C PHE A 68 4.62 15.00 -0.20
N ILE A 69 5.87 15.32 -0.53
CA ILE A 69 6.29 15.63 -1.91
C ILE A 69 6.88 14.40 -2.57
N LYS A 70 7.58 13.55 -1.80
CA LYS A 70 8.25 12.34 -2.28
C LYS A 70 7.92 11.14 -1.42
N ASP A 71 7.90 9.96 -2.03
CA ASP A 71 7.81 8.68 -1.34
C ASP A 71 9.15 8.31 -0.68
N LEU A 72 9.28 7.11 -0.09
CA LEU A 72 10.55 6.69 0.54
C LEU A 72 11.70 6.55 -0.47
N SER A 73 11.40 6.29 -1.74
CA SER A 73 12.41 6.15 -2.81
C SER A 73 12.91 7.50 -3.34
N GLY A 74 12.28 8.61 -2.94
CA GLY A 74 12.62 9.96 -3.43
C GLY A 74 11.94 10.32 -4.75
N THR A 75 10.99 9.50 -5.19
CA THR A 75 10.14 9.73 -6.36
C THR A 75 8.99 10.64 -5.95
N THR A 76 8.66 11.64 -6.77
CA THR A 76 7.53 12.53 -6.54
C THR A 76 6.28 11.71 -6.26
N ALA A 77 5.62 11.98 -5.13
CA ALA A 77 4.48 11.25 -4.60
C ALA A 77 3.21 11.48 -5.45
N SER A 78 3.25 10.97 -6.67
CA SER A 78 2.10 10.39 -7.35
C SER A 78 2.40 8.91 -7.34
N ALA A 79 2.01 8.19 -6.29
CA ALA A 79 1.84 6.75 -6.46
C ALA A 79 0.80 6.64 -7.57
N GLN A 80 1.25 6.34 -8.79
CA GLN A 80 0.31 6.06 -9.87
C GLN A 80 -0.47 4.86 -9.38
N THR A 81 -1.78 5.01 -9.25
CA THR A 81 -2.65 3.92 -8.86
C THR A 81 -3.37 3.43 -10.10
N ILE A 82 -3.56 2.13 -10.19
CA ILE A 82 -4.52 1.53 -11.10
C ILE A 82 -5.72 1.05 -10.28
N ASP A 83 -6.91 1.18 -10.83
CA ASP A 83 -8.11 0.62 -10.21
C ASP A 83 -8.15 -0.89 -10.51
N VAL A 84 -8.16 -1.69 -9.45
CA VAL A 84 -8.18 -3.15 -9.52
C VAL A 84 -9.55 -3.65 -9.04
N PRO A 85 -10.27 -4.46 -9.82
CA PRO A 85 -11.58 -4.96 -9.42
C PRO A 85 -11.47 -5.95 -8.26
N LEU A 86 -12.31 -5.78 -7.25
CA LEU A 86 -12.65 -6.81 -6.29
C LEU A 86 -13.76 -7.67 -6.87
N VAL A 87 -13.44 -8.94 -7.10
CA VAL A 87 -14.37 -9.93 -7.63
C VAL A 87 -14.97 -10.70 -6.46
N GLY A 88 -16.29 -10.73 -6.40
CA GLY A 88 -17.08 -11.46 -5.40
C GLY A 88 -17.16 -12.96 -5.67
N CYS A 89 -18.28 -13.59 -5.31
CA CYS A 89 -18.52 -15.00 -5.60
C CYS A 89 -18.50 -15.28 -7.11
N VAL A 90 -17.67 -16.24 -7.51
CA VAL A 90 -17.58 -16.72 -8.89
C VAL A 90 -18.84 -17.50 -9.22
N SER A 91 -19.72 -16.93 -10.03
CA SER A 91 -20.89 -17.64 -10.54
C SER A 91 -20.48 -18.63 -11.63
N CYS A 92 -21.01 -19.85 -11.60
CA CYS A 92 -20.73 -20.86 -12.64
C CYS A 92 -21.16 -20.34 -14.02
N GLY A 93 -20.28 -20.47 -15.02
CA GLY A 93 -20.57 -20.14 -16.43
C GLY A 93 -20.16 -18.75 -16.90
N VAL A 94 -19.77 -17.82 -16.01
CA VAL A 94 -19.27 -16.48 -16.38
C VAL A 94 -17.78 -16.31 -16.07
N PRO A 95 -17.01 -15.58 -16.90
CA PRO A 95 -15.63 -15.25 -16.57
C PRO A 95 -15.53 -14.51 -15.22
N ILE A 96 -14.47 -14.78 -14.45
CA ILE A 96 -14.22 -14.11 -13.15
C ILE A 96 -14.25 -12.57 -13.28
N LEU A 97 -13.76 -12.03 -14.39
CA LEU A 97 -13.72 -10.59 -14.66
C LEU A 97 -14.97 -10.05 -15.38
N ALA A 98 -16.10 -10.76 -15.35
CA ALA A 98 -17.35 -10.21 -15.83
C ALA A 98 -17.81 -9.08 -14.90
N ASP A 99 -18.34 -7.99 -15.47
CA ASP A 99 -18.78 -6.81 -14.71
C ASP A 99 -19.79 -7.16 -13.61
N GLU A 100 -20.59 -8.21 -13.82
CA GLU A 100 -21.58 -8.73 -12.88
C GLU A 100 -20.98 -9.30 -11.58
N ASN A 101 -19.70 -9.70 -11.60
CA ASN A 101 -19.00 -10.24 -10.43
C ASN A 101 -18.15 -9.17 -9.70
N ILE A 102 -18.07 -7.93 -10.21
CA ILE A 102 -17.27 -6.87 -9.61
C ILE A 102 -18.05 -6.21 -8.47
N GLU A 103 -17.56 -6.36 -7.23
CA GLU A 103 -18.17 -5.73 -6.05
C GLU A 103 -17.68 -4.28 -5.84
N ALA A 104 -16.40 -4.02 -6.14
CA ALA A 104 -15.77 -2.72 -5.93
C ALA A 104 -14.53 -2.54 -6.80
N MET A 105 -14.09 -1.30 -6.99
CA MET A 105 -12.79 -0.97 -7.55
C MET A 105 -11.87 -0.46 -6.44
N ILE A 106 -10.71 -1.11 -6.27
CA ILE A 106 -9.74 -0.79 -5.22
C ILE A 106 -8.50 -0.15 -5.86
N PRO A 107 -8.09 1.07 -5.48
CA PRO A 107 -6.90 1.70 -6.02
C PRO A 107 -5.64 1.02 -5.48
N VAL A 108 -4.81 0.51 -6.38
CA VAL A 108 -3.56 -0.19 -6.06
C VAL A 108 -2.38 0.55 -6.66
N SER A 109 -1.31 0.76 -5.89
CA SER A 109 -0.06 1.36 -6.40
C SER A 109 0.52 0.53 -7.55
N THR A 110 0.95 1.20 -8.63
CA THR A 110 1.69 0.59 -9.75
C THR A 110 2.99 -0.07 -9.32
N ASP A 111 3.53 0.30 -8.15
CA ASP A 111 4.71 -0.37 -7.58
C ASP A 111 4.39 -1.79 -7.09
N LEU A 112 3.14 -2.05 -6.70
CA LEU A 112 2.63 -3.35 -6.26
C LEU A 112 2.06 -4.13 -7.45
N ALA A 113 1.20 -3.48 -8.25
CA ALA A 113 0.64 -4.03 -9.48
C ALA A 113 1.52 -3.64 -10.68
N ARG A 114 2.71 -4.25 -10.75
CA ARG A 114 3.74 -3.89 -11.75
C ARG A 114 3.40 -4.39 -13.14
N GLY A 115 3.70 -3.55 -14.15
CA GLY A 115 3.63 -3.93 -15.56
C GLY A 115 2.21 -3.94 -16.13
N SER A 116 2.07 -4.33 -17.39
CA SER A 116 0.80 -4.38 -18.12
C SER A 116 0.04 -5.70 -17.90
N HIS A 117 0.05 -6.21 -16.66
CA HIS A 117 -0.68 -7.42 -16.31
C HIS A 117 -2.09 -7.08 -15.83
N LYS A 118 -3.01 -8.04 -15.98
CA LYS A 118 -4.35 -7.92 -15.41
C LYS A 118 -4.32 -8.39 -13.96
N TYR A 119 -4.88 -7.58 -13.08
CA TYR A 119 -4.99 -7.86 -11.65
C TYR A 119 -6.46 -7.87 -11.22
N PHE A 120 -6.76 -8.63 -10.18
CA PHE A 120 -8.05 -8.59 -9.50
C PHE A 120 -7.85 -9.01 -8.03
N PHE A 121 -8.77 -8.60 -7.17
CA PHE A 121 -8.83 -9.09 -5.79
C PHE A 121 -9.86 -10.21 -5.67
N LEU A 122 -9.57 -11.19 -4.82
CA LEU A 122 -10.56 -12.10 -4.25
C LEU A 122 -10.55 -11.96 -2.73
N ARG A 123 -11.69 -12.24 -2.11
CA ARG A 123 -11.78 -12.42 -0.67
C ARG A 123 -11.50 -13.88 -0.33
N ALA A 124 -10.52 -14.11 0.52
CA ALA A 124 -10.26 -15.45 1.05
C ALA A 124 -11.45 -15.92 1.88
N GLN A 125 -11.83 -17.19 1.70
CA GLN A 125 -12.89 -17.83 2.46
C GLN A 125 -12.37 -19.16 3.02
N GLY A 126 -12.54 -19.37 4.32
CA GLY A 126 -12.05 -20.54 5.02
C GLY A 126 -10.63 -20.39 5.58
N ASP A 127 -10.06 -21.49 6.04
CA ASP A 127 -8.82 -21.56 6.82
C ASP A 127 -7.68 -22.32 6.12
N SER A 128 -7.91 -22.80 4.89
CA SER A 128 -6.98 -23.64 4.13
C SER A 128 -5.61 -22.99 3.87
N MET A 129 -5.54 -21.67 3.91
CA MET A 129 -4.32 -20.89 3.65
C MET A 129 -3.80 -20.12 4.88
N ASN A 130 -4.30 -20.43 6.09
CA ASN A 130 -3.86 -19.79 7.33
C ASN A 130 -2.34 -19.96 7.57
N ASP A 131 -1.79 -21.13 7.25
CA ASP A 131 -0.36 -21.41 7.37
C ASP A 131 0.50 -20.59 6.38
N ALA A 132 -0.10 -20.11 5.29
CA ALA A 132 0.51 -19.18 4.35
C ALA A 132 0.30 -17.70 4.75
N GLY A 133 -0.37 -17.45 5.88
CA GLY A 133 -0.69 -16.11 6.38
C GLY A 133 -1.89 -15.45 5.69
N ILE A 134 -2.72 -16.20 4.98
CA ILE A 134 -3.96 -15.73 4.36
C ILE A 134 -5.12 -16.23 5.22
N ASN A 135 -5.78 -15.32 5.93
CA ASN A 135 -6.88 -15.65 6.84
C ASN A 135 -8.23 -15.43 6.14
N ASP A 136 -9.27 -16.06 6.69
CA ASP A 136 -10.65 -15.82 6.27
C ASP A 136 -10.98 -14.32 6.25
N GLY A 137 -11.54 -13.85 5.13
CA GLY A 137 -11.89 -12.46 4.90
C GLY A 137 -10.78 -11.57 4.35
N ASP A 138 -9.53 -12.03 4.30
CA ASP A 138 -8.41 -11.27 3.74
C ASP A 138 -8.61 -11.01 2.23
N LEU A 139 -8.14 -9.85 1.75
CA LEU A 139 -8.15 -9.51 0.34
C LEU A 139 -6.84 -9.91 -0.31
N VAL A 140 -6.91 -10.81 -1.29
CA VAL A 140 -5.75 -11.35 -1.99
C VAL A 140 -5.64 -10.71 -3.37
N LEU A 141 -4.53 -10.00 -3.62
CA LEU A 141 -4.24 -9.43 -4.95
C LEU A 141 -3.68 -10.52 -5.86
N ILE A 142 -4.38 -10.81 -6.95
CA ILE A 142 -4.04 -11.89 -7.86
C ILE A 142 -3.63 -11.31 -9.21
N ARG A 143 -2.49 -11.77 -9.73
CA ARG A 143 -2.04 -11.48 -11.10
C ARG A 143 -2.53 -12.57 -12.03
N GLN A 144 -3.29 -12.21 -13.07
CA GLN A 144 -3.71 -13.17 -14.07
C GLN A 144 -2.53 -13.59 -14.95
N GLN A 145 -2.19 -14.87 -14.93
CA GLN A 145 -1.12 -15.47 -15.73
C GLN A 145 -1.52 -16.89 -16.17
N ARG A 146 -0.95 -17.34 -17.30
CA ARG A 146 -1.24 -18.68 -17.86
C ARG A 146 -0.35 -19.79 -17.28
N THR A 147 0.75 -19.40 -16.64
CA THR A 147 1.78 -20.31 -16.15
C THR A 147 2.08 -19.97 -14.70
N ALA A 148 2.44 -20.96 -13.90
CA ALA A 148 2.87 -20.80 -12.52
C ALA A 148 4.21 -21.52 -12.33
N GLU A 149 5.04 -21.01 -11.43
CA GLU A 149 6.30 -21.64 -11.04
C GLU A 149 6.10 -22.51 -9.80
N ASN A 150 7.01 -23.45 -9.57
CA ASN A 150 6.92 -24.32 -8.41
C ASN A 150 7.12 -23.49 -7.14
N ASN A 151 6.22 -23.66 -6.15
CA ASN A 151 6.07 -22.84 -4.93
C ASN A 151 5.32 -21.50 -5.09
N ASP A 152 4.75 -21.20 -6.25
CA ASP A 152 3.80 -20.09 -6.35
C ASP A 152 2.51 -20.44 -5.60
N ILE A 153 2.00 -19.50 -4.79
CA ILE A 153 0.62 -19.56 -4.29
C ILE A 153 -0.27 -19.13 -5.45
N VAL A 154 -1.07 -20.06 -5.96
CA VAL A 154 -1.95 -19.83 -7.10
C VAL A 154 -3.40 -20.07 -6.72
N VAL A 155 -4.27 -19.29 -7.34
CA VAL A 155 -5.70 -19.60 -7.40
C VAL A 155 -5.94 -20.38 -8.68
N ALA A 156 -6.42 -21.61 -8.55
CA ALA A 156 -6.76 -22.45 -9.68
C ALA A 156 -8.28 -22.44 -9.89
N LEU A 157 -8.69 -22.33 -11.15
CA LEU A 157 -10.07 -22.55 -11.54
C LEU A 157 -10.20 -24.01 -11.97
N ILE A 158 -10.87 -24.82 -11.17
CA ILE A 158 -11.16 -26.21 -11.50
C ILE A 158 -12.69 -26.30 -11.62
N ASN A 159 -13.18 -26.62 -12.83
CA ASN A 159 -14.61 -26.83 -13.09
C ASN A 159 -15.52 -25.69 -12.61
N ASN A 160 -15.13 -24.42 -12.86
CA ASN A 160 -15.85 -23.21 -12.44
C ASN A 160 -15.92 -22.93 -10.93
N GLU A 161 -15.28 -23.75 -10.10
CA GLU A 161 -15.00 -23.44 -8.70
C GLU A 161 -13.56 -22.91 -8.55
N ALA A 162 -13.38 -21.89 -7.72
CA ALA A 162 -12.07 -21.38 -7.35
C ALA A 162 -11.57 -22.15 -6.10
N THR A 163 -10.36 -22.70 -6.17
CA THR A 163 -9.65 -23.31 -5.03
C THR A 163 -8.21 -22.81 -4.99
#